data_AF-A0A7U9RW50-F1
#
_entry.id   AF-A0A7U9RW50-F1
#
_cell.length_a   1.000
_cell.length_b   1.000
_cell.length_c   1.000
_cell.angle_alpha   90.00
_cell.angle_beta   90.00
_cell.angle_gamma   90.00
#
_symmetry.space_group_name_H-M   'P 1'
#
loop_
_entity.id
_entity.type
_entity.pdbx_description
1 polymer ?
#
loop_
_entity_poly.entity_id
_entity_poly.type
_entity_poly.pdbx_seq_one_letter_code
_entity_poly.pdbx_strand_id
1 'polypeptide(L)'
;MEIAGVFVGIFFVLLVIWLIWRREMCKRKVMRMSEKEKAERLNELTVPFGFAYERKQDIFVSEVDAWQRKEGYEELFDRLASKFNMIIDCVPVYFDYKNKTWLIEFWKGQYGINTGAEVGVYHANRPIPKNQRRKVHYNAVSDEEMPLIGMCLKRKTEHLFSRKEYHWWLAAFRMGMASQPKDLTLYASITFGSCAAAEAFEQGLMEAGLSGRYRVRGRKVTVLLDQTSHPKGKERLYRAFVQKLNRFYCSLYRAATRPFTKTADRMMFLYEQLPWCFRRMLRLHAYGRKVRIKK
;
A
#
# COMPACT_ATOMS: atom_id res chain seq x y z
N MET A 1 -51.39 -14.68 8.22
CA MET A 1 -50.03 -14.21 8.59
C MET A 1 -49.07 -15.36 8.90
N GLU A 2 -49.53 -16.47 9.48
CA GLU A 2 -48.68 -17.64 9.82
C GLU A 2 -48.03 -18.33 8.62
N ILE A 3 -48.78 -18.54 7.54
CA ILE A 3 -48.28 -19.18 6.30
C ILE A 3 -47.10 -18.39 5.69
N ALA A 4 -47.19 -17.05 5.69
CA ALA A 4 -46.11 -16.19 5.19
C ALA A 4 -44.84 -16.30 6.08
N GLY A 5 -45.00 -16.41 7.40
CA GLY A 5 -43.89 -16.64 8.32
C GLY A 5 -43.17 -17.97 8.07
N VAL A 6 -43.92 -19.04 7.77
CA VAL A 6 -43.36 -20.35 7.42
C VAL A 6 -42.56 -20.30 6.11
N PHE A 7 -43.10 -19.66 5.07
CA PHE A 7 -42.37 -19.49 3.79
C PHE A 7 -41.09 -18.67 3.94
N VAL A 8 -41.13 -17.59 4.74
CA VAL A 8 -39.95 -16.79 5.06
C VAL A 8 -38.92 -17.64 5.80
N GLY A 9 -39.33 -18.43 6.78
CA GLY A 9 -38.46 -19.35 7.51
C GLY A 9 -37.78 -20.37 6.60
N ILE A 10 -38.55 -21.04 5.73
CA ILE A 10 -38.02 -22.01 4.75
C ILE A 10 -37.02 -21.34 3.80
N PHE A 11 -37.34 -20.15 3.30
CA PHE A 11 -36.43 -19.38 2.44
C PHE A 11 -35.09 -19.09 3.13
N PHE A 12 -35.12 -18.66 4.39
CA PHE A 12 -33.88 -18.42 5.15
C PHE A 12 -33.05 -19.69 5.36
N VAL A 13 -33.69 -20.82 5.64
CA VAL A 13 -32.99 -22.11 5.78
C VAL A 13 -32.34 -22.52 4.45
N LEU A 14 -33.07 -22.44 3.33
CA LEU A 14 -32.54 -22.75 2.00
C LEU A 14 -31.39 -21.81 1.62
N LEU A 15 -31.49 -20.52 1.95
CA LEU A 15 -30.42 -19.54 1.75
C LEU A 15 -29.17 -19.92 2.53
N VAL A 16 -29.29 -20.30 3.81
CA VAL A 16 -28.15 -20.73 4.64
C VAL A 16 -27.50 -21.99 4.09
N ILE A 17 -28.29 -23.00 3.70
CA ILE A 17 -27.79 -24.23 3.08
C ILE A 17 -27.02 -23.90 1.79
N TRP A 18 -27.59 -23.05 0.93
CA TRP A 18 -26.94 -22.62 -0.30
C TRP A 18 -25.64 -21.86 -0.04
N LEU A 19 -25.59 -20.98 0.97
CA LEU A 19 -24.37 -20.25 1.36
C LEU A 19 -23.27 -21.20 1.85
N ILE A 20 -23.61 -22.19 2.66
CA ILE A 20 -22.67 -23.22 3.14
C ILE A 20 -22.16 -24.05 1.97
N TRP A 21 -23.06 -24.54 1.11
CA TRP A 21 -22.70 -25.32 -0.08
C TRP A 21 -21.79 -24.53 -1.03
N ARG A 22 -22.16 -23.28 -1.33
CA ARG A 22 -21.36 -22.37 -2.17
C ARG A 22 -19.96 -22.15 -1.58
N ARG A 23 -19.87 -21.90 -0.28
CA ARG A 23 -18.61 -21.73 0.43
C ARG A 23 -17.72 -22.96 0.27
N GLU A 24 -18.27 -24.16 0.47
CA GLU A 24 -17.54 -25.42 0.32
C GLU A 24 -17.07 -25.66 -1.12
N MET A 25 -17.91 -25.35 -2.11
CA MET A 25 -17.56 -25.43 -3.53
C MET A 25 -16.41 -24.49 -3.89
N CYS A 26 -16.47 -23.21 -3.48
CA CYS A 26 -15.39 -22.24 -3.69
C CYS A 26 -14.10 -22.70 -3.01
N LYS A 27 -14.18 -23.25 -1.79
CA LYS A 27 -13.03 -23.78 -1.05
C LYS A 27 -12.37 -24.91 -1.83
N ARG A 28 -13.14 -25.90 -2.28
CA ARG A 28 -12.64 -27.02 -3.11
C ARG A 28 -12.00 -26.54 -4.40
N LYS A 29 -12.60 -25.55 -5.07
CA LYS A 29 -12.04 -24.94 -6.28
C LYS A 29 -10.65 -24.35 -6.04
N VAL A 30 -10.50 -23.52 -5.01
CA VAL A 30 -9.19 -22.91 -4.67
C VAL A 30 -8.17 -23.97 -4.25
N MET A 31 -8.57 -25.01 -3.52
CA MET A 31 -7.64 -26.10 -3.12
C MET A 31 -7.14 -26.91 -4.32
N ARG A 32 -7.90 -26.98 -5.42
CA ARG A 32 -7.49 -27.68 -6.65
C ARG A 32 -6.54 -26.86 -7.54
N MET A 33 -6.53 -25.54 -7.39
CA MET A 33 -5.64 -24.68 -8.16
C MET A 33 -4.19 -24.81 -7.67
N SER A 34 -3.23 -24.81 -8.60
CA SER A 34 -1.82 -24.76 -8.25
C SER A 34 -1.43 -23.39 -7.67
N GLU A 35 -0.30 -23.30 -6.95
CA GLU A 35 0.19 -22.00 -6.46
C GLU A 35 0.50 -21.03 -7.60
N LYS A 36 1.05 -21.54 -8.71
CA LYS A 36 1.37 -20.75 -9.90
C LYS A 36 0.10 -20.17 -10.52
N GLU A 37 -0.90 -21.03 -10.75
CA GLU A 37 -2.19 -20.64 -11.31
C GLU A 37 -2.90 -19.59 -10.45
N LYS A 38 -2.85 -19.73 -9.11
CA LYS A 38 -3.41 -18.72 -8.19
C LYS A 38 -2.69 -17.38 -8.33
N ALA A 39 -1.36 -17.39 -8.40
CA ALA A 39 -0.57 -16.17 -8.51
C ALA A 39 -0.82 -15.47 -9.86
N GLU A 40 -0.82 -16.20 -10.97
CA GLU A 40 -1.09 -15.67 -12.31
C GLU A 40 -2.48 -15.05 -12.38
N ARG A 41 -3.51 -15.79 -11.95
CA ARG A 41 -4.88 -15.29 -11.95
C ARG A 41 -5.08 -14.10 -11.01
N LEU A 42 -4.40 -14.09 -9.86
CA LEU A 42 -4.45 -12.95 -8.94
C LEU A 42 -3.78 -11.72 -9.58
N ASN A 43 -2.66 -11.89 -10.26
CA ASN A 43 -1.98 -10.81 -10.98
C ASN A 43 -2.85 -10.22 -12.08
N GLU A 44 -3.47 -11.05 -12.92
CA GLU A 44 -4.44 -10.58 -13.93
C GLU A 44 -5.56 -9.72 -13.32
N LEU A 45 -6.05 -10.13 -12.14
CA LEU A 45 -7.10 -9.41 -11.43
C LEU A 45 -6.60 -8.11 -10.75
N THR A 46 -5.30 -8.00 -10.44
CA THR A 46 -4.73 -6.85 -9.71
C THR A 46 -4.07 -5.81 -10.61
N VAL A 47 -3.66 -6.18 -11.83
CA VAL A 47 -3.06 -5.28 -12.83
C VAL A 47 -3.89 -4.00 -13.05
N PRO A 48 -5.24 -4.03 -13.19
CA PRO A 48 -6.04 -2.81 -13.36
C PRO A 48 -5.96 -1.82 -12.19
N PHE A 49 -5.48 -2.27 -11.03
CA PHE A 49 -5.30 -1.45 -9.84
C PHE A 49 -3.85 -0.96 -9.67
N GLY A 50 -2.94 -1.35 -10.57
CA GLY A 50 -1.52 -0.98 -10.53
C GLY A 50 -0.68 -1.84 -9.59
N PHE A 51 -1.09 -3.08 -9.32
CA PHE A 51 -0.39 -3.98 -8.42
C PHE A 51 -0.20 -5.38 -9.01
N ALA A 52 0.86 -6.06 -8.58
CA ALA A 52 1.04 -7.50 -8.73
C ALA A 52 1.28 -8.17 -7.38
N TYR A 53 0.92 -9.44 -7.30
CA TYR A 53 1.20 -10.33 -6.20
C TYR A 53 2.54 -11.04 -6.38
N GLU A 54 3.40 -10.92 -5.38
CA GLU A 54 4.71 -11.57 -5.29
C GLU A 54 4.63 -12.75 -4.31
N ARG A 55 4.77 -13.97 -4.85
CA ARG A 55 4.53 -15.22 -4.11
C ARG A 55 5.58 -15.53 -3.05
N LYS A 56 6.86 -15.20 -3.26
CA LYS A 56 7.95 -15.60 -2.35
C LYS A 56 7.80 -14.95 -0.98
N GLN A 57 7.34 -13.70 -0.92
CA GLN A 57 7.15 -12.95 0.31
C GLN A 57 5.68 -12.83 0.75
N ASP A 58 4.73 -13.31 -0.06
CA ASP A 58 3.28 -13.21 0.16
C ASP A 58 2.81 -11.75 0.31
N ILE A 59 3.17 -10.91 -0.67
CA ILE A 59 2.90 -9.46 -0.67
C ILE A 59 2.33 -8.99 -2.01
N PHE A 60 1.62 -7.87 -1.97
CA PHE A 60 1.36 -7.08 -3.18
C PHE A 60 2.46 -6.04 -3.35
N VAL A 61 2.86 -5.77 -4.60
CA VAL A 61 3.84 -4.77 -4.98
C VAL A 61 3.25 -3.84 -6.04
N SER A 62 3.72 -2.60 -6.11
CA SER A 62 3.38 -1.68 -7.21
C SER A 62 3.97 -2.16 -8.54
N GLU A 63 3.27 -1.83 -9.61
CA GLU A 63 3.76 -1.95 -10.99
C GLU A 63 4.39 -0.63 -11.44
N VAL A 64 5.44 -0.71 -12.28
CA VAL A 64 6.07 0.49 -12.86
C VAL A 64 5.08 1.24 -13.75
N ASP A 65 4.26 0.52 -14.51
CA ASP A 65 3.27 1.09 -15.42
C ASP A 65 1.89 1.31 -14.78
N ALA A 66 1.84 1.34 -13.44
CA ALA A 66 0.64 1.65 -12.69
C ALA A 66 0.04 3.00 -13.14
N TRP A 67 -1.28 3.06 -13.30
CA TRP A 67 -1.97 4.27 -13.79
C TRP A 67 -1.72 5.51 -12.92
N GLN A 68 -1.39 5.30 -11.63
CA GLN A 68 -0.95 6.30 -10.67
C GLN A 68 0.22 7.15 -11.21
N ARG A 69 1.07 6.58 -12.07
CA ARG A 69 2.19 7.31 -12.69
C ARG A 69 1.74 8.55 -13.46
N LYS A 70 0.58 8.49 -14.12
CA LYS A 70 0.04 9.60 -14.91
C LYS A 70 -0.54 10.73 -14.05
N GLU A 71 -0.86 10.44 -12.80
CA GLU A 71 -1.51 11.38 -11.90
C GLU A 71 -0.51 12.12 -11.00
N GLY A 72 0.76 11.71 -10.97
CA GLY A 72 1.77 12.36 -10.13
C GLY A 72 1.42 12.34 -8.64
N TYR A 73 1.88 13.35 -7.91
CA TYR A 73 1.74 13.42 -6.47
C TYR A 73 1.54 14.86 -5.94
N GLU A 74 0.70 14.97 -4.90
CA GLU A 74 0.44 16.19 -4.13
C GLU A 74 0.34 15.84 -2.62
N GLU A 75 0.84 16.71 -1.74
CA GLU A 75 0.74 16.53 -0.27
C GLU A 75 -0.72 16.40 0.21
N LEU A 76 -1.69 16.86 -0.57
CA LEU A 76 -3.11 16.68 -0.26
C LEU A 76 -3.47 15.19 -0.09
N PHE A 77 -2.83 14.30 -0.83
CA PHE A 77 -3.06 12.86 -0.74
C PHE A 77 -2.78 12.32 0.67
N ASP A 78 -1.67 12.75 1.28
CA ASP A 78 -1.31 12.39 2.65
C ASP A 78 -2.28 12.93 3.69
N ARG A 79 -2.69 14.19 3.52
CA ARG A 79 -3.67 14.82 4.44
C ARG A 79 -5.00 14.08 4.45
N LEU A 80 -5.37 13.47 3.33
CA LEU A 80 -6.61 12.73 3.17
C LEU A 80 -6.48 11.24 3.51
N ALA A 81 -5.25 10.72 3.76
CA ALA A 81 -4.99 9.30 3.99
C ALA A 81 -5.92 8.67 5.05
N SER A 82 -6.09 9.34 6.19
CA SER A 82 -6.95 8.86 7.28
C SER A 82 -8.43 8.75 6.90
N LYS A 83 -8.92 9.57 5.96
CA LYS A 83 -10.29 9.49 5.42
C LYS A 83 -10.49 8.26 4.54
N PHE A 84 -9.41 7.68 4.03
CA PHE A 84 -9.39 6.44 3.25
C PHE A 84 -8.95 5.22 4.07
N ASN A 85 -9.10 5.29 5.39
CA ASN A 85 -8.68 4.26 6.33
C ASN A 85 -7.17 3.95 6.32
N MET A 86 -6.34 4.91 5.89
CA MET A 86 -4.88 4.78 5.93
C MET A 86 -4.33 5.53 7.13
N ILE A 87 -3.71 4.80 8.05
CA ILE A 87 -3.00 5.35 9.20
C ILE A 87 -1.51 5.11 8.97
N ILE A 88 -0.86 6.12 8.40
CA ILE A 88 0.52 6.04 7.92
C ILE A 88 1.36 7.18 8.50
N ASP A 89 2.67 6.94 8.55
CA ASP A 89 3.70 7.95 8.76
C ASP A 89 4.26 8.32 7.39
N CYS A 90 4.20 9.60 7.05
CA CYS A 90 4.71 10.17 5.80
C CYS A 90 5.93 11.05 6.10
N VAL A 91 7.01 10.89 5.32
CA VAL A 91 8.23 11.69 5.48
C VAL A 91 8.66 12.22 4.10
N PRO A 92 8.23 13.44 3.74
CA PRO A 92 8.63 14.08 2.49
C PRO A 92 10.01 14.71 2.62
N VAL A 93 10.84 14.52 1.60
CA VAL A 93 12.18 15.09 1.50
C VAL A 93 12.29 15.85 0.18
N TYR A 94 12.38 17.17 0.30
CA TYR A 94 12.49 18.06 -0.85
C TYR A 94 13.92 18.53 -1.05
N PHE A 95 14.40 18.53 -2.29
CA PHE A 95 15.74 19.01 -2.64
C PHE A 95 15.79 19.52 -4.07
N ASP A 96 16.72 20.42 -4.36
CA ASP A 96 16.90 20.94 -5.72
C ASP A 96 18.10 20.24 -6.38
N TYR A 97 17.92 19.78 -7.62
CA TYR A 97 18.97 19.13 -8.40
C TYR A 97 18.70 19.30 -9.89
N LYS A 98 19.72 19.71 -10.66
CA LYS A 98 19.64 19.96 -12.12
C LYS A 98 18.44 20.84 -12.52
N ASN A 99 18.29 22.00 -11.88
CA ASN A 99 17.21 22.97 -12.13
C ASN A 99 15.78 22.41 -11.98
N LYS A 100 15.62 21.31 -11.23
CA LYS A 100 14.33 20.74 -10.84
C LYS A 100 14.25 20.70 -9.31
N THR A 101 13.05 20.87 -8.77
CA THR A 101 12.80 20.50 -7.37
C THR A 101 12.27 19.07 -7.34
N TRP A 102 13.01 18.22 -6.63
CA TRP A 102 12.69 16.83 -6.40
C TRP A 102 11.94 16.66 -5.07
N LEU A 103 11.08 15.66 -5.04
CA LEU A 103 10.40 15.16 -3.86
C LEU A 103 10.61 13.66 -3.82
N ILE A 104 11.29 13.20 -2.77
CA ILE A 104 11.31 11.80 -2.40
C ILE A 104 10.52 11.67 -1.12
N GLU A 105 9.50 10.83 -1.14
CA GLU A 105 8.65 10.63 0.02
C GLU A 105 8.59 9.17 0.42
N PHE A 106 8.60 8.96 1.74
CA PHE A 106 8.58 7.66 2.35
C PHE A 106 7.31 7.50 3.16
N TRP A 107 6.66 6.35 3.00
CA TRP A 107 5.47 6.00 3.76
C TRP A 107 5.63 4.66 4.46
N LYS A 108 5.15 4.55 5.71
CA LYS A 108 4.96 3.27 6.40
C LYS A 108 3.70 3.30 7.24
N GLY A 109 2.97 2.19 7.31
CA GLY A 109 1.79 2.14 8.17
C GLY A 109 0.75 1.10 7.80
N GLN A 110 -0.49 1.41 8.19
CA GLN A 110 -1.68 0.62 7.95
C GLN A 110 -2.47 1.23 6.78
N TYR A 111 -2.63 0.48 5.70
CA TYR A 111 -3.39 0.83 4.49
C TYR A 111 -4.69 0.02 4.47
N GLY A 112 -5.71 0.48 5.20
CA GLY A 112 -6.95 -0.28 5.39
C GLY A 112 -6.68 -1.62 6.10
N ILE A 113 -6.89 -2.74 5.40
CA ILE A 113 -6.58 -4.07 5.95
C ILE A 113 -5.13 -4.53 5.73
N ASN A 114 -4.30 -3.69 5.12
CA ASN A 114 -2.92 -4.03 4.77
C ASN A 114 -1.92 -3.31 5.66
N THR A 115 -0.78 -3.95 5.92
CA THR A 115 0.40 -3.29 6.46
C THR A 115 1.39 -3.12 5.32
N GLY A 116 2.00 -1.95 5.16
CA GLY A 116 2.90 -1.73 4.05
C GLY A 116 3.85 -0.56 4.22
N ALA A 117 4.65 -0.37 3.17
CA ALA A 117 5.57 0.74 3.03
C ALA A 117 5.73 1.10 1.55
N GLU A 118 6.06 2.36 1.33
CA GLU A 118 6.20 2.95 0.00
C GLU A 118 7.39 3.92 -0.03
N VAL A 119 8.03 4.01 -1.18
CA VAL A 119 9.07 5.00 -1.47
C VAL A 119 8.79 5.57 -2.86
N GLY A 120 8.42 6.84 -2.92
CA GLY A 120 8.07 7.54 -4.15
C GLY A 120 9.10 8.59 -4.50
N VAL A 121 9.36 8.75 -5.80
CA VAL A 121 10.34 9.67 -6.37
C VAL A 121 9.64 10.48 -7.45
N TYR A 122 9.60 11.79 -7.22
CA TYR A 122 8.89 12.74 -8.04
C TYR A 122 9.74 13.99 -8.25
N HIS A 123 9.40 14.78 -9.28
CA HIS A 123 9.97 16.11 -9.45
C HIS A 123 9.00 17.07 -10.12
N ALA A 124 9.19 18.35 -9.85
CA ALA A 124 8.69 19.42 -10.70
C ALA A 124 9.75 19.73 -11.77
N ASN A 125 9.34 19.94 -13.03
CA ASN A 125 10.23 20.28 -14.14
C ASN A 125 10.79 21.72 -14.07
N ARG A 126 10.79 22.31 -12.87
CA ARG A 126 11.26 23.66 -12.56
C ARG A 126 11.66 23.76 -11.09
N PRO A 127 12.48 24.74 -10.70
CA PRO A 127 12.73 25.04 -9.31
C PRO A 127 11.46 25.59 -8.63
N ILE A 128 11.23 25.16 -7.40
CA ILE A 128 10.10 25.57 -6.55
C ILE A 128 10.64 26.21 -5.27
N PRO A 129 10.25 27.47 -4.98
CA PRO A 129 10.60 28.13 -3.73
C PRO A 129 10.19 27.28 -2.51
N LYS A 130 11.05 27.22 -1.48
CA LYS A 130 10.87 26.35 -0.31
C LYS A 130 9.48 26.45 0.35
N ASN A 131 8.95 27.67 0.47
CA ASN A 131 7.63 27.94 1.05
C ASN A 131 6.43 27.46 0.21
N GLN A 132 6.65 27.14 -1.08
CA GLN A 132 5.62 26.67 -2.01
C GLN A 132 5.69 25.17 -2.26
N ARG A 133 6.79 24.49 -1.89
CA ARG A 133 7.04 23.07 -2.21
C ARG A 133 5.90 22.13 -1.80
N ARG A 134 5.17 22.47 -0.74
CA ARG A 134 4.02 21.74 -0.18
C ARG A 134 2.68 21.97 -0.89
N LYS A 135 2.63 22.91 -1.83
CA LYS A 135 1.40 23.38 -2.49
C LYS A 135 1.40 23.11 -4.00
N VAL A 136 2.42 22.45 -4.51
CA VAL A 136 2.58 22.19 -5.94
C VAL A 136 2.45 20.71 -6.24
N HIS A 137 2.13 20.44 -7.51
CA HIS A 137 2.09 19.12 -8.07
C HIS A 137 3.50 18.65 -8.48
N TYR A 138 3.82 17.40 -8.21
CA TYR A 138 5.06 16.74 -8.65
C TYR A 138 4.73 15.58 -9.57
N ASN A 139 5.44 15.50 -10.70
CA ASN A 139 5.27 14.41 -11.65
C ASN A 139 6.09 13.20 -11.21
N ALA A 140 5.59 11.99 -11.48
CA ALA A 140 6.43 10.79 -11.41
C ALA A 140 7.62 10.91 -12.36
N VAL A 141 8.77 10.38 -11.96
CA VAL A 141 9.99 10.46 -12.77
C VAL A 141 9.88 9.65 -14.06
N SER A 142 10.63 10.09 -15.07
CA SER A 142 10.84 9.36 -16.34
C SER A 142 11.59 8.05 -16.10
N ASP A 143 11.60 7.16 -17.10
CA ASP A 143 12.28 5.85 -16.97
C ASP A 143 13.79 6.01 -16.78
N GLU A 144 14.37 7.02 -17.42
CA GLU A 144 15.80 7.36 -17.35
C GLU A 144 16.19 7.96 -16.01
N GLU A 145 15.22 8.55 -15.30
CA GLU A 145 15.42 9.21 -14.01
C GLU A 145 15.04 8.32 -12.82
N MET A 146 14.55 7.10 -13.05
CA MET A 146 14.25 6.14 -11.98
C MET A 146 15.53 5.72 -11.24
N PRO A 147 15.65 6.01 -9.93
CA PRO A 147 16.76 5.50 -9.15
C PRO A 147 16.53 4.02 -8.80
N LEU A 148 17.59 3.33 -8.40
CA LEU A 148 17.47 2.02 -7.78
C LEU A 148 17.04 2.22 -6.33
N ILE A 149 15.79 1.87 -6.04
CA ILE A 149 15.19 1.94 -4.71
C ILE A 149 15.31 0.58 -4.04
N GLY A 150 15.63 0.57 -2.75
CA GLY A 150 15.51 -0.59 -1.88
C GLY A 150 14.69 -0.24 -0.65
N MET A 151 13.88 -1.16 -0.17
CA MET A 151 13.15 -1.02 1.08
C MET A 151 13.08 -2.33 1.85
N CYS A 152 13.12 -2.25 3.16
CA CYS A 152 12.90 -3.37 4.08
C CYS A 152 12.00 -2.89 5.21
N LEU A 153 10.83 -3.52 5.33
CA LEU A 153 9.86 -3.21 6.38
C LEU A 153 9.93 -4.28 7.47
N LYS A 154 10.09 -3.81 8.71
CA LYS A 154 10.01 -4.64 9.91
C LYS A 154 8.83 -4.21 10.77
N ARG A 155 8.26 -5.16 11.49
CA ARG A 155 7.31 -4.91 12.57
C ARG A 155 7.93 -5.40 13.89
N LYS A 156 8.33 -4.47 14.74
CA LYS A 156 9.21 -4.73 15.89
C LYS A 156 10.46 -5.47 15.39
N THR A 157 10.67 -6.70 15.82
CA THR A 157 11.81 -7.54 15.40
C THR A 157 11.50 -8.40 14.17
N GLU A 158 10.24 -8.54 13.80
CA GLU A 158 9.80 -9.41 12.69
C GLU A 158 10.06 -8.73 11.34
N HIS A 159 10.75 -9.45 10.44
CA HIS A 159 10.88 -9.05 9.04
C HIS A 159 9.57 -9.30 8.29
N LEU A 160 9.01 -8.25 7.66
CA LEU A 160 7.81 -8.39 6.84
C LEU A 160 8.13 -8.59 5.37
N PHE A 161 8.99 -7.77 4.78
CA PHE A 161 9.44 -7.94 3.40
C PHE A 161 10.65 -7.07 3.08
N SER A 162 11.34 -7.41 2.00
CA SER A 162 12.38 -6.62 1.37
C SER A 162 12.15 -6.54 -0.14
N ARG A 163 12.36 -5.36 -0.72
CA ARG A 163 12.28 -5.12 -2.16
C ARG A 163 13.45 -4.27 -2.61
N LYS A 164 13.89 -4.46 -3.85
CA LYS A 164 14.92 -3.64 -4.47
C LYS A 164 14.75 -3.65 -5.99
N GLU A 165 14.53 -2.48 -6.57
CA GLU A 165 14.16 -2.35 -7.99
C GLU A 165 14.35 -0.91 -8.47
N TYR A 166 14.56 -0.73 -9.77
CA TYR A 166 14.48 0.58 -10.41
C TYR A 166 13.01 0.97 -10.51
N HIS A 167 12.61 2.03 -9.82
CA HIS A 167 11.20 2.39 -9.74
C HIS A 167 11.03 3.86 -9.40
N TRP A 168 9.94 4.47 -9.87
CA TRP A 168 9.47 5.78 -9.42
C TRP A 168 8.62 5.71 -8.14
N TRP A 169 8.01 4.56 -7.83
CA TRP A 169 7.14 4.32 -6.68
C TRP A 169 7.22 2.87 -6.26
N LEU A 170 8.21 2.54 -5.42
CA LEU A 170 8.40 1.20 -4.90
C LEU A 170 7.49 1.01 -3.68
N ALA A 171 6.39 0.28 -3.84
CA ALA A 171 5.38 0.03 -2.81
C ALA A 171 5.20 -1.47 -2.57
N ALA A 172 4.97 -1.86 -1.32
CA ALA A 172 4.64 -3.23 -0.97
C ALA A 172 3.75 -3.36 0.26
N PHE A 173 2.87 -4.35 0.23
CA PHE A 173 1.80 -4.53 1.20
C PHE A 173 1.59 -6.00 1.58
N ARG A 174 1.62 -6.28 2.88
CA ARG A 174 1.15 -7.52 3.50
C ARG A 174 -0.35 -7.41 3.77
N MET A 175 -1.14 -8.31 3.18
CA MET A 175 -2.60 -8.24 3.25
C MET A 175 -3.18 -8.92 4.48
N GLY A 176 -4.25 -8.34 5.06
CA GLY A 176 -4.94 -8.92 6.23
C GLY A 176 -4.14 -8.83 7.53
N MET A 177 -3.09 -8.01 7.56
CA MET A 177 -2.22 -7.78 8.71
C MET A 177 -2.52 -6.41 9.30
N ALA A 178 -2.84 -6.40 10.59
CA ALA A 178 -2.96 -5.17 11.36
C ALA A 178 -1.63 -4.86 12.07
N SER A 179 -1.17 -3.61 11.92
CA SER A 179 0.04 -3.09 12.55
C SER A 179 -0.21 -1.68 13.06
N GLN A 180 0.48 -1.30 14.14
CA GLN A 180 0.54 0.10 14.56
C GLN A 180 1.74 0.75 13.85
N PRO A 181 1.64 1.98 13.32
CA PRO A 181 2.77 2.63 12.64
C PRO A 181 4.02 2.75 13.53
N LYS A 182 3.83 2.97 14.84
CA LYS A 182 4.90 2.97 15.85
C LYS A 182 5.65 1.65 16.01
N ASP A 183 5.00 0.54 15.64
CA ASP A 183 5.62 -0.79 15.69
C ASP A 183 6.36 -1.09 14.38
N LEU A 184 6.28 -0.22 13.37
CA LEU A 184 6.91 -0.41 12.07
C LEU A 184 8.20 0.39 11.94
N THR A 185 9.23 -0.28 11.41
CA THR A 185 10.51 0.33 11.06
C THR A 185 10.78 0.08 9.59
N LEU A 186 10.97 1.17 8.83
CA LEU A 186 11.31 1.13 7.41
C LEU A 186 12.78 1.49 7.22
N TYR A 187 13.54 0.59 6.60
CA TYR A 187 14.87 0.87 6.08
C TYR A 187 14.76 1.08 4.59
N ALA A 188 14.99 2.30 4.11
CA ALA A 188 14.98 2.63 2.70
C ALA A 188 16.41 2.88 2.20
N SER A 189 16.65 2.63 0.92
CA SER A 189 17.90 2.96 0.26
C SER A 189 17.63 3.45 -1.15
N ILE A 190 18.29 4.51 -1.58
CA ILE A 190 18.16 5.07 -2.92
C ILE A 190 19.56 5.17 -3.50
N THR A 191 19.77 4.59 -4.68
CA THR A 191 21.03 4.72 -5.42
C THR A 191 20.80 5.59 -6.63
N PHE A 192 21.40 6.78 -6.62
CA PHE A 192 21.24 7.80 -7.64
C PHE A 192 22.19 7.59 -8.82
N GLY A 193 21.91 8.28 -9.93
CA GLY A 193 22.79 8.28 -11.11
C GLY A 193 24.15 8.96 -10.88
N SER A 194 24.27 9.85 -9.88
CA SER A 194 25.52 10.57 -9.58
C SER A 194 25.69 10.85 -8.08
N CYS A 195 26.93 11.14 -7.65
CA CYS A 195 27.19 11.57 -6.27
C CYS A 195 26.53 12.92 -5.97
N ALA A 196 26.55 13.86 -6.93
CA ALA A 196 25.89 15.16 -6.78
C ALA A 196 24.38 15.05 -6.51
N ALA A 197 23.70 14.06 -7.10
CA ALA A 197 22.29 13.81 -6.78
C ALA A 197 22.10 13.26 -5.36
N ALA A 198 23.00 12.38 -4.90
CA ALA A 198 22.98 11.85 -3.55
C ALA A 198 23.29 12.95 -2.50
N GLU A 199 24.24 13.84 -2.79
CA GLU A 199 24.57 15.01 -1.96
C GLU A 199 23.40 16.01 -1.90
N ALA A 200 22.74 16.29 -3.02
CA ALA A 200 21.55 17.13 -3.03
C ALA A 200 20.41 16.52 -2.18
N PHE A 201 20.22 15.20 -2.28
CA PHE A 201 19.25 14.49 -1.45
C PHE A 201 19.64 14.53 0.04
N GLU A 202 20.92 14.40 0.38
CA GLU A 202 21.43 14.54 1.74
C GLU A 202 21.13 15.93 2.33
N GLN A 203 21.30 17.00 1.56
CA GLN A 203 20.88 18.34 1.97
C GLN A 203 19.39 18.39 2.27
N GLY A 204 18.56 17.79 1.41
CA GLY A 204 17.12 17.63 1.67
C GLY A 204 16.81 16.87 2.97
N LEU A 205 17.56 15.80 3.28
CA LEU A 205 17.40 15.01 4.50
C LEU A 205 17.75 15.81 5.76
N MET A 206 18.80 16.64 5.71
CA MET A 206 19.16 17.55 6.80
C MET A 206 18.06 18.58 7.03
N GLU A 207 17.54 19.20 5.96
CA GLU A 207 16.43 20.16 6.03
C GLU A 207 15.13 19.52 6.57
N ALA A 208 14.90 18.23 6.27
CA ALA A 208 13.76 17.47 6.78
C ALA A 208 13.91 17.05 8.26
N GLY A 209 15.04 17.35 8.92
CA GLY A 209 15.28 17.00 10.33
C GLY A 209 15.59 15.52 10.56
N LEU A 210 16.15 14.83 9.56
CA LEU A 210 16.50 13.40 9.64
C LEU A 210 17.94 13.14 10.09
N SER A 211 18.62 14.13 10.69
CA SER A 211 19.98 13.99 11.21
C SER A 211 20.15 12.75 12.08
N GLY A 212 21.21 11.96 11.81
CA GLY A 212 21.49 10.69 12.51
C GLY A 212 20.61 9.51 12.07
N ARG A 213 19.63 9.72 11.17
CA ARG A 213 18.75 8.67 10.63
C ARG A 213 19.04 8.30 9.18
N TYR A 214 20.13 8.79 8.62
CA TYR A 214 20.56 8.40 7.29
C TYR A 214 22.07 8.20 7.22
N ARG A 215 22.52 7.58 6.15
CA ARG A 215 23.93 7.40 5.82
C ARG A 215 24.13 7.51 4.32
N VAL A 216 25.11 8.29 3.91
CA VAL A 216 25.52 8.45 2.52
C VAL A 216 26.81 7.68 2.27
N ARG A 217 26.88 6.95 1.14
CA ARG A 217 28.06 6.24 0.66
C ARG A 217 28.11 6.34 -0.87
N GLY A 218 28.90 7.29 -1.38
CA GLY A 218 28.96 7.60 -2.81
C GLY A 218 27.55 7.94 -3.33
N ARG A 219 27.09 7.21 -4.36
CA ARG A 219 25.77 7.42 -4.97
C ARG A 219 24.59 6.86 -4.16
N LYS A 220 24.84 6.15 -3.07
CA LYS A 220 23.80 5.46 -2.29
C LYS A 220 23.52 6.19 -0.99
N VAL A 221 22.25 6.48 -0.75
CA VAL A 221 21.75 7.03 0.51
C VAL A 221 20.83 6.00 1.16
N THR A 222 21.05 5.68 2.44
CA THR A 222 20.18 4.81 3.24
C THR A 222 19.50 5.62 4.33
N VAL A 223 18.19 5.45 4.50
CA VAL A 223 17.36 6.18 5.46
C VAL A 223 16.66 5.19 6.39
N LEU A 224 16.65 5.50 7.69
CA LEU A 224 15.94 4.77 8.74
C LEU A 224 14.72 5.58 9.17
N LEU A 225 13.55 4.98 9.06
CA LEU A 225 12.29 5.54 9.54
C LEU A 225 11.71 4.64 10.62
N ASP A 226 12.00 4.99 11.86
CA ASP A 226 11.52 4.35 13.09
C ASP A 226 10.54 5.23 13.88
N GLN A 227 10.42 6.50 13.51
CA GLN A 227 9.53 7.45 14.15
C GLN A 227 8.08 7.26 13.73
N THR A 228 7.16 7.74 14.57
CA THR A 228 5.74 7.84 14.24
C THR A 228 5.22 9.25 14.49
N SER A 229 4.26 9.67 13.68
CA SER A 229 3.55 10.92 13.89
C SER A 229 2.66 10.84 15.13
N HIS A 230 2.72 11.86 15.97
CA HIS A 230 1.88 11.97 17.17
C HIS A 230 0.79 13.03 16.96
N PRO A 231 -0.35 12.67 16.33
CA PRO A 231 -1.46 13.59 16.14
C PRO A 231 -2.01 14.04 17.49
N LYS A 232 -2.51 15.29 17.55
CA LYS A 232 -3.07 15.90 18.77
C LYS A 232 -4.60 16.07 18.65
N GLY A 233 -5.27 16.21 19.78
CA GLY A 233 -6.70 16.54 19.85
C GLY A 233 -7.62 15.58 19.09
N LYS A 234 -8.55 16.13 18.30
CA LYS A 234 -9.58 15.39 17.55
C LYS A 234 -8.99 14.42 16.53
N GLU A 235 -7.86 14.76 15.90
CA GLU A 235 -7.20 13.90 14.91
C GLU A 235 -6.69 12.60 15.55
N ARG A 236 -6.15 12.67 16.78
CA ARG A 236 -5.72 11.49 17.53
C ARG A 236 -6.86 10.52 17.77
N LEU A 237 -8.01 11.03 18.20
CA LEU A 237 -9.20 10.22 18.47
C LEU A 237 -9.74 9.59 17.18
N TYR A 238 -9.80 10.37 16.09
CA TYR A 238 -10.21 9.88 14.78
C TYR A 238 -9.29 8.78 14.26
N ARG A 239 -7.97 8.99 14.29
CA ARG A 239 -6.98 7.98 13.86
C ARG A 239 -7.05 6.73 14.73
N ALA A 240 -7.26 6.85 16.04
CA ALA A 240 -7.47 5.70 16.92
C ALA A 240 -8.75 4.91 16.58
N PHE A 241 -9.84 5.61 16.24
CA PHE A 241 -11.09 4.99 15.77
C PHE A 241 -10.88 4.24 14.45
N VAL A 242 -10.30 4.89 13.44
CA VAL A 242 -9.97 4.26 12.15
C VAL A 242 -9.06 3.05 12.35
N GLN A 243 -8.08 3.11 13.24
CA GLN A 243 -7.20 1.97 13.53
C GLN A 243 -7.92 0.81 14.23
N LYS A 244 -8.93 1.08 15.08
CA LYS A 244 -9.81 0.04 15.63
C LYS A 244 -10.63 -0.61 14.51
N LEU A 245 -11.17 0.19 13.60
CA LEU A 245 -11.93 -0.28 12.44
C LEU A 245 -11.07 -1.14 11.50
N ASN A 246 -9.83 -0.71 11.20
CA ASN A 246 -8.87 -1.48 10.42
C ASN A 246 -8.56 -2.83 11.06
N ARG A 247 -8.36 -2.87 12.39
CA ARG A 247 -8.16 -4.14 13.13
C ARG A 247 -9.38 -5.06 13.03
N PHE A 248 -10.57 -4.51 13.18
CA PHE A 248 -11.81 -5.26 13.02
C PHE A 248 -11.91 -5.84 11.61
N TYR A 249 -11.70 -5.05 10.56
CA TYR A 249 -11.74 -5.52 9.17
C TYR A 249 -10.64 -6.53 8.84
N CYS A 250 -9.44 -6.41 9.41
CA CYS A 250 -8.41 -7.44 9.28
C CYS A 250 -8.88 -8.77 9.89
N SER A 251 -9.48 -8.73 11.08
CA SER A 251 -10.03 -9.93 11.73
C SER A 251 -11.20 -10.53 10.96
N LEU A 252 -12.11 -9.69 10.45
CA LEU A 252 -13.23 -10.11 9.61
C LEU A 252 -12.75 -10.75 8.31
N TYR A 253 -11.80 -10.13 7.60
CA TYR A 253 -11.16 -10.71 6.42
C TYR A 253 -10.56 -12.08 6.75
N ARG A 254 -9.78 -12.16 7.84
CA ARG A 254 -9.14 -13.42 8.21
C ARG A 254 -10.14 -14.53 8.55
N ALA A 255 -11.25 -14.18 9.20
CA ALA A 255 -12.33 -15.11 9.54
C ALA A 255 -13.13 -15.54 8.29
N ALA A 256 -13.54 -14.58 7.46
CA ALA A 256 -14.30 -14.82 6.25
C ALA A 256 -13.56 -15.72 5.26
N THR A 257 -12.23 -15.62 5.19
CA THR A 257 -11.41 -16.43 4.29
C THR A 257 -10.83 -17.71 4.93
N ARG A 258 -11.27 -18.12 6.12
CA ARG A 258 -10.87 -19.42 6.71
C ARG A 258 -11.26 -20.59 5.80
N PRO A 259 -10.45 -21.67 5.71
CA PRO A 259 -9.26 -21.96 6.53
C PRO A 259 -7.93 -21.42 5.95
N PHE A 260 -7.97 -20.72 4.82
CA PHE A 260 -6.76 -20.31 4.11
C PHE A 260 -5.89 -19.35 4.92
N THR A 261 -4.57 -19.51 4.81
CA THR A 261 -3.57 -18.71 5.52
C THR A 261 -2.83 -17.76 4.59
N LYS A 262 -2.38 -18.23 3.41
CA LYS A 262 -1.67 -17.45 2.39
C LYS A 262 -2.58 -16.43 1.70
N THR A 263 -2.02 -15.29 1.32
CA THR A 263 -2.79 -14.20 0.68
C THR A 263 -3.41 -14.64 -0.63
N ALA A 264 -2.68 -15.37 -1.49
CA ALA A 264 -3.20 -15.87 -2.76
C ALA A 264 -4.48 -16.69 -2.58
N ASP A 265 -4.47 -17.65 -1.66
CA ASP A 265 -5.62 -18.51 -1.38
C ASP A 265 -6.81 -17.72 -0.84
N ARG A 266 -6.55 -16.83 0.14
CA ARG A 266 -7.60 -16.00 0.75
C ARG A 266 -8.27 -15.10 -0.29
N MET A 267 -7.47 -14.51 -1.18
CA MET A 267 -7.94 -13.59 -2.22
C MET A 267 -8.69 -14.32 -3.33
N MET A 268 -8.19 -15.46 -3.81
CA MET A 268 -8.91 -16.29 -4.77
C MET A 268 -10.24 -16.80 -4.19
N PHE A 269 -10.24 -17.22 -2.92
CA PHE A 269 -11.46 -17.67 -2.24
C PHE A 269 -12.46 -16.54 -2.05
N LEU A 270 -12.01 -15.32 -1.74
CA LEU A 270 -12.87 -14.15 -1.67
C LEU A 270 -13.42 -13.77 -3.04
N TYR A 271 -12.61 -13.85 -4.10
CA TYR A 271 -13.04 -13.57 -5.46
C TYR A 271 -14.13 -14.53 -5.91
N GLU A 272 -13.97 -15.84 -5.68
CA GLU A 272 -14.96 -16.85 -6.08
C GLU A 272 -16.29 -16.73 -5.31
N GLN A 273 -16.24 -16.33 -4.03
CA GLN A 273 -17.45 -16.14 -3.22
C GLN A 273 -18.12 -14.78 -3.49
N LEU A 274 -17.36 -13.70 -3.48
CA LEU A 274 -17.83 -12.32 -3.46
C LEU A 274 -16.90 -11.42 -4.32
N PRO A 275 -16.98 -11.49 -5.66
CA PRO A 275 -16.10 -10.73 -6.56
C PRO A 275 -16.12 -9.23 -6.31
N TRP A 276 -17.26 -8.68 -5.88
CA TRP A 276 -17.40 -7.27 -5.56
C TRP A 276 -16.59 -6.85 -4.33
N CYS A 277 -16.58 -7.67 -3.27
CA CYS A 277 -15.78 -7.42 -2.06
C CYS A 277 -14.29 -7.44 -2.40
N PHE A 278 -13.86 -8.43 -3.20
CA PHE A 278 -12.49 -8.51 -3.71
C PHE A 278 -12.07 -7.22 -4.44
N ARG A 279 -12.89 -6.76 -5.41
CA ARG A 279 -12.59 -5.53 -6.17
C ARG A 279 -12.54 -4.29 -5.28
N ARG A 280 -13.39 -4.22 -4.25
CA ARG A 280 -13.38 -3.11 -3.30
C ARG A 280 -12.09 -3.07 -2.46
N MET A 281 -11.55 -4.24 -2.11
CA MET A 281 -10.33 -4.35 -1.29
C MET A 281 -9.05 -3.94 -2.03
N LEU A 282 -9.03 -4.03 -3.36
CA LEU A 282 -7.87 -3.66 -4.19
C LEU A 282 -7.83 -2.17 -4.58
N ARG A 283 -8.87 -1.39 -4.25
CA ARG A 283 -8.93 0.06 -4.55
C ARG A 283 -8.13 0.92 -3.57
N LEU A 284 -6.97 0.44 -3.13
CA LEU A 284 -6.19 0.99 -2.02
C LEU A 284 -5.73 2.44 -2.25
N HIS A 285 -5.68 2.90 -3.50
CA HIS A 285 -5.28 4.27 -3.85
C HIS A 285 -6.16 4.92 -4.94
N ALA A 286 -7.40 4.47 -5.12
CA ALA A 286 -8.31 5.10 -6.05
C ALA A 286 -8.93 6.36 -5.42
N TYR A 287 -8.15 7.44 -5.31
CA TYR A 287 -8.65 8.77 -4.95
C TYR A 287 -9.78 9.15 -5.93
N GLY A 288 -11.03 9.02 -5.49
CA GLY A 288 -12.23 9.47 -6.21
C GLY A 288 -12.58 8.78 -7.54
N ARG A 289 -11.72 7.96 -8.17
CA ARG A 289 -12.02 7.33 -9.46
C ARG A 289 -12.62 5.93 -9.35
N LYS A 290 -13.74 5.72 -10.04
CA LYS A 290 -14.22 4.40 -10.44
C LYS A 290 -13.27 3.87 -11.53
N VAL A 291 -12.30 3.03 -11.18
CA VAL A 291 -11.60 2.21 -12.19
C VAL A 291 -12.67 1.35 -12.88
N ARG A 292 -13.03 1.70 -14.11
CA ARG A 292 -13.87 0.88 -14.99
C ARG A 292 -12.98 -0.26 -15.49
N ILE A 293 -12.98 -1.36 -14.76
CA ILE A 293 -12.47 -2.63 -15.28
C ILE A 293 -13.44 -3.03 -16.40
N LYS A 294 -13.00 -2.98 -17.65
CA LYS A 294 -13.75 -3.56 -18.77
C LYS A 294 -13.99 -5.03 -18.42
N LYS A 295 -15.25 -5.46 -18.53
CA LYS A 295 -15.66 -6.84 -18.33
C LYS A 295 -14.91 -7.75 -19.29
#